data_AF-A0A832FXX8-F1
#
_entry.id   AF-A0A832FXX8-F1
#
_cell.length_a   1.000
_cell.length_b   1.000
_cell.length_c   1.000
_cell.angle_alpha   90.00
_cell.angle_beta   90.00
_cell.angle_gamma   90.00
#
_symmetry.space_group_name_H-M   'P 1'
#
loop_
_entity.id
_entity.type
_entity.pdbx_description
1 polymer ?
#
loop_
_entity_poly.entity_id
_entity_poly.type
_entity_poly.pdbx_seq_one_letter_code
_entity_poly.pdbx_strand_id
1 'polypeptide(L)'
;MFTTVFVQPLANGLILFYRLLGNNLGLAIIVFSVFLRFVLNPLTKPYLESMKKMKKIAPQLEKIKAKFKDDKVKLAQAQAELYRQNKINPGAGCLPYLLQIVIFIAFFNVFTRTIYSSENLTQKFNDLLYP
;
A
#
# COMPACT_ATOMS: atom_id res chain seq x y z
N MET A 1 -19.00 -9.66 -8.35
CA MET A 1 -18.74 -10.17 -6.98
C MET A 1 -18.03 -9.13 -6.10
N PHE A 2 -16.87 -8.61 -6.51
CA PHE A 2 -16.10 -7.63 -5.72
C PHE A 2 -16.87 -6.32 -5.41
N THR A 3 -17.62 -5.79 -6.39
CA THR A 3 -18.43 -4.59 -6.24
C THR A 3 -19.54 -4.74 -5.20
N THR A 4 -20.27 -5.85 -5.27
CA THR A 4 -21.39 -6.14 -4.37
C THR A 4 -20.95 -6.38 -2.93
N VAL A 5 -19.78 -7.02 -2.74
CA VAL A 5 -19.28 -7.39 -1.42
C VAL A 5 -18.58 -6.23 -0.71
N PHE A 6 -17.82 -5.40 -1.44
CA PHE A 6 -17.00 -4.34 -0.83
C PHE A 6 -17.51 -2.93 -1.15
N VAL A 7 -17.77 -2.62 -2.42
CA VAL A 7 -18.07 -1.24 -2.86
C VAL A 7 -19.46 -0.79 -2.39
N GLN A 8 -20.45 -1.67 -2.50
CA GLN A 8 -21.85 -1.36 -2.20
C GLN A 8 -22.10 -1.03 -0.71
N PRO A 9 -21.61 -1.79 0.29
CA PRO A 9 -21.77 -1.41 1.69
C PRO A 9 -21.01 -0.14 2.07
N LEU A 10 -19.82 0.10 1.49
CA LEU A 10 -19.07 1.34 1.69
C LEU A 10 -19.84 2.57 1.15
N ALA A 11 -20.39 2.47 -0.06
CA ALA A 11 -21.18 3.53 -0.66
C ALA A 11 -22.47 3.82 0.13
N ASN A 12 -23.19 2.77 0.56
CA ASN A 12 -24.38 2.92 1.38
C ASN A 12 -24.06 3.58 2.74
N GLY A 13 -22.93 3.20 3.35
CA GLY A 13 -22.42 3.85 4.56
C GLY A 13 -22.16 5.34 4.35
N LEU A 14 -21.43 5.71 3.30
CA LEU A 14 -21.15 7.12 3.01
C LEU A 14 -22.44 7.93 2.77
N ILE A 15 -23.41 7.36 2.04
CA ILE A 15 -24.72 8.00 1.81
C ILE A 15 -25.51 8.19 3.12
N LEU A 16 -25.41 7.25 4.06
CA LEU A 16 -26.01 7.38 5.39
C LEU A 16 -25.41 8.58 6.15
N PHE A 17 -24.09 8.68 6.20
CA PHE A 17 -23.40 9.81 6.83
C PHE A 17 -23.70 11.14 6.12
N TYR A 18 -23.83 11.12 4.80
CA TYR A 18 -24.22 12.28 4.00
C TYR A 18 -25.62 12.80 4.37
N ARG A 19 -26.59 11.90 4.54
CA ARG A 19 -27.95 12.27 4.98
C ARG A 19 -27.98 12.75 6.44
N LEU A 20 -27.19 12.12 7.31
CA LEU A 20 -27.12 12.49 8.74
C LEU A 20 -26.45 13.86 8.97
N LEU A 21 -25.49 14.25 8.13
CA LEU A 21 -24.74 15.51 8.25
C LEU A 21 -25.29 16.63 7.37
N GLY A 22 -26.58 16.57 7.02
CA GLY A 22 -27.28 17.67 6.36
C GLY A 22 -26.85 17.92 4.91
N ASN A 23 -26.58 16.85 4.14
CA ASN A 23 -26.18 16.92 2.74
C ASN A 23 -24.83 17.64 2.49
N ASN A 24 -23.93 17.65 3.48
CA ASN A 24 -22.57 18.14 3.31
C ASN A 24 -21.61 16.97 2.99
N LEU A 25 -21.21 16.86 1.72
CA LEU A 25 -20.29 15.78 1.27
C LEU A 25 -18.92 15.84 1.94
N GLY A 26 -18.36 17.04 2.17
CA GLY A 26 -17.04 17.19 2.77
C GLY A 26 -17.00 16.65 4.20
N LEU A 27 -17.98 17.04 5.03
CA LEU A 27 -18.11 16.54 6.38
C LEU A 27 -18.43 15.04 6.41
N ALA A 28 -19.28 14.55 5.51
CA ALA A 28 -19.59 13.13 5.39
C ALA A 28 -18.35 12.29 5.11
N ILE A 29 -17.49 12.71 4.18
CA ILE A 29 -16.26 11.99 3.85
C ILE A 29 -15.31 11.99 5.03
N ILE A 30 -15.10 13.13 5.69
CA ILE A 30 -14.17 13.24 6.83
C ILE A 30 -14.62 12.30 7.96
N VAL A 31 -15.88 12.41 8.38
CA VAL A 31 -16.43 11.61 9.49
C VAL A 31 -16.46 10.13 9.12
N PHE A 32 -16.87 9.78 7.90
CA PHE A 32 -16.87 8.40 7.43
C PHE A 32 -15.45 7.81 7.36
N SER A 33 -14.44 8.60 6.97
CA SER A 33 -13.03 8.14 6.97
C SER A 33 -12.52 7.83 8.37
N VAL A 34 -12.87 8.67 9.35
CA VAL A 34 -12.51 8.49 10.76
C VAL A 34 -13.22 7.28 11.33
N PHE A 35 -14.53 7.15 11.08
CA PHE A 35 -15.32 5.99 11.45
C PHE A 35 -14.74 4.69 10.88
N LEU A 36 -14.43 4.66 9.58
CA LEU A 36 -13.78 3.51 8.94
C LEU A 36 -12.44 3.19 9.60
N ARG A 37 -11.62 4.19 9.91
CA ARG A 37 -10.37 3.97 10.65
C ARG A 37 -10.60 3.30 12.00
N PHE A 38 -11.63 3.69 12.74
CA PHE A 38 -11.96 3.05 14.02
C PHE A 38 -12.45 1.61 13.85
N VAL A 39 -13.35 1.36 12.90
CA VAL A 39 -13.89 0.02 12.60
C VAL A 39 -12.81 -0.93 12.07
N LEU A 40 -11.90 -0.42 11.22
CA LEU A 40 -10.81 -1.20 10.63
C LEU A 40 -9.58 -1.28 11.54
N ASN A 41 -9.54 -0.56 12.67
CA ASN A 41 -8.44 -0.62 13.62
C ASN A 41 -8.16 -2.04 14.16
N PRO A 42 -9.16 -2.82 14.65
CA PRO A 42 -8.92 -4.21 15.07
C PRO A 42 -8.37 -5.09 13.95
N LEU A 43 -8.78 -4.84 12.70
CA LEU A 43 -8.26 -5.55 11.53
C LEU A 43 -6.81 -5.15 11.20
N THR A 44 -6.43 -3.92 11.51
CA THR A 44 -5.09 -3.36 11.23
C THR A 44 -4.06 -3.69 12.31
N LYS A 45 -4.49 -3.98 13.55
CA LYS A 45 -3.60 -4.35 14.67
C LYS A 45 -2.65 -5.52 14.35
N PRO A 46 -3.10 -6.67 13.81
CA PRO A 46 -2.21 -7.79 13.47
C PRO A 46 -1.15 -7.41 12.42
N TYR A 47 -1.53 -6.59 11.44
CA TYR A 47 -0.60 -6.08 10.43
C TYR A 47 0.50 -5.23 11.06
N LEU A 48 0.13 -4.29 11.95
CA LEU A 48 1.09 -3.43 12.66
C LEU A 48 1.99 -4.21 13.61
N GLU A 49 1.46 -5.23 14.31
CA GLU A 49 2.27 -6.11 15.16
C GLU A 49 3.30 -6.90 14.36
N SER A 50 2.91 -7.43 13.20
CA SER A 50 3.84 -8.13 12.29
C SER A 50 4.99 -7.20 11.85
N MET A 51 4.67 -5.95 11.49
CA MET A 51 5.66 -4.94 11.12
C MET A 51 6.60 -4.56 12.27
N LYS A 52 6.09 -4.42 13.50
CA LYS A 52 6.92 -4.17 14.68
C LYS A 52 7.87 -5.33 14.97
N LYS A 53 7.39 -6.58 14.88
CA LYS A 53 8.22 -7.77 15.06
C LYS A 53 9.32 -7.84 13.98
N MET A 54 9.00 -7.52 12.73
CA MET A 54 9.97 -7.44 11.63
C MET A 54 11.07 -6.41 11.92
N LYS A 55 10.70 -5.22 12.42
CA LYS A 55 11.68 -4.19 12.82
C LYS A 55 12.57 -4.65 13.98
N LYS A 56 12.04 -5.43 14.93
CA LYS A 56 12.80 -5.96 16.07
C LYS A 56 13.84 -7.01 15.67
N ILE A 57 13.55 -7.83 14.66
CA ILE A 57 14.48 -8.87 14.20
C ILE A 57 15.51 -8.38 13.17
N ALA A 58 15.33 -7.18 12.62
CA ALA A 58 16.25 -6.56 11.66
C ALA A 58 17.75 -6.68 12.05
N PRO A 59 18.19 -6.37 13.28
CA PRO A 59 19.60 -6.51 13.66
C PRO A 59 20.09 -7.97 13.67
N GLN A 60 19.22 -8.94 13.99
CA GLN A 60 19.58 -10.36 13.92
C GLN A 60 19.67 -10.84 12.47
N LEU A 61 18.81 -10.31 11.61
CA LEU A 61 18.85 -10.56 10.17
C LEU A 61 20.18 -10.07 9.57
N GLU A 62 20.66 -8.90 9.97
CA GLU A 62 21.97 -8.37 9.54
C GLU A 62 23.13 -9.23 10.02
N LYS A 63 23.09 -9.76 11.26
CA LYS A 63 24.10 -10.72 11.74
C LYS A 63 24.12 -12.01 10.91
N ILE A 64 22.95 -12.55 10.55
CA ILE A 64 22.81 -13.73 9.69
C ILE A 64 23.37 -13.44 8.29
N LYS A 65 23.05 -12.26 7.72
CA LYS A 65 23.60 -11.81 6.43
C LYS A 65 25.13 -11.70 6.44
N ALA A 66 25.70 -11.14 7.50
CA ALA A 66 27.15 -11.04 7.65
C ALA A 66 27.81 -12.42 7.78
N LYS A 67 27.17 -13.35 8.51
CA LYS A 67 27.70 -14.70 8.76
C LYS A 67 27.67 -15.61 7.53
N PHE A 68 26.65 -15.48 6.68
CA PHE A 68 26.45 -16.34 5.49
C PHE A 68 26.55 -15.57 4.17
N LYS A 69 27.38 -14.52 4.12
CA LYS A 69 27.52 -13.65 2.94
C LYS A 69 27.86 -14.43 1.66
N ASP A 70 28.71 -15.45 1.78
CA ASP A 70 29.21 -16.24 0.65
C ASP A 70 28.37 -17.49 0.36
N ASP A 71 27.46 -17.88 1.27
CA ASP A 71 26.62 -19.07 1.14
C ASP A 71 25.13 -18.68 1.12
N LYS A 72 24.64 -18.37 -0.09
CA LYS A 72 23.26 -17.93 -0.32
C LYS A 72 22.23 -18.98 0.10
N VAL A 73 22.57 -20.27 0.04
CA VAL A 73 21.66 -21.37 0.40
C VAL A 73 21.50 -21.40 1.91
N LYS A 74 22.60 -21.37 2.67
CA LYS A 74 22.53 -21.30 4.15
C LYS A 74 21.94 -19.99 4.63
N LEU A 75 22.19 -18.89 3.92
CA LEU A 75 21.59 -17.60 4.23
C LEU A 75 20.05 -17.67 4.17
N ALA A 76 19.50 -18.22 3.09
CA ALA A 76 18.05 -18.35 2.91
C ALA A 76 17.43 -19.26 3.99
N GLN A 77 18.07 -20.38 4.31
CA GLN A 77 17.62 -21.30 5.36
C GLN A 77 17.64 -20.64 6.75
N ALA A 78 18.73 -19.96 7.10
CA ALA A 78 18.86 -19.29 8.40
C ALA A 78 17.86 -18.11 8.55
N GLN A 79 17.60 -17.36 7.48
CA GLN A 79 16.56 -16.33 7.48
C GLN A 79 15.17 -16.93 7.66
N ALA A 80 14.85 -18.01 6.93
CA ALA A 80 13.57 -18.69 7.05
C ALA A 80 13.34 -19.22 8.47
N GLU A 81 14.37 -19.83 9.07
CA GLU A 81 14.32 -20.34 10.44
C GLU A 81 14.13 -19.22 11.46
N LEU A 82 14.82 -18.08 11.30
CA LEU A 82 14.64 -16.91 12.17
C LEU A 82 13.20 -16.36 12.10
N TYR A 83 12.61 -16.29 10.91
CA TYR A 83 11.21 -15.87 10.76
C TYR A 83 10.24 -16.87 11.42
N ARG A 84 10.51 -18.17 11.30
CA ARG A 84 9.71 -19.25 11.90
C ARG A 84 9.74 -19.20 13.42
N GLN A 85 10.93 -19.05 14.01
CA GLN A 85 11.13 -18.94 15.46
C GLN A 85 10.41 -17.71 16.04
N ASN A 86 10.40 -16.59 15.31
CA ASN A 86 9.74 -15.37 15.75
C ASN A 86 8.24 -15.29 15.36
N LYS A 87 7.69 -16.34 14.71
CA LYS A 87 6.30 -16.40 14.20
C LYS A 87 5.93 -15.19 13.34
N ILE A 88 6.83 -14.76 12.45
CA ILE A 88 6.64 -13.62 11.55
C ILE A 88 6.31 -14.14 10.16
N ASN A 89 5.27 -13.60 9.53
CA ASN A 89 4.95 -13.89 8.13
C ASN A 89 5.46 -12.75 7.22
N PRO A 90 6.58 -12.93 6.51
CA PRO A 90 7.18 -11.85 5.71
C PRO A 90 6.29 -11.41 4.53
N GLY A 91 5.46 -12.32 4.00
CA GLY A 91 4.54 -12.03 2.89
C GLY A 91 3.41 -11.05 3.25
N ALA A 92 3.03 -10.97 4.52
CA ALA A 92 1.99 -10.05 4.97
C ALA A 92 2.44 -8.57 4.93
N GLY A 93 3.75 -8.32 4.97
CA GLY A 93 4.32 -6.96 4.99
C GLY A 93 4.54 -6.34 3.61
N CYS A 94 4.88 -7.16 2.60
CA CYS A 94 5.23 -6.68 1.25
C CYS A 94 4.03 -6.63 0.27
N LEU A 95 2.93 -7.31 0.60
CA LEU A 95 1.73 -7.35 -0.26
C LEU A 95 1.18 -5.94 -0.63
N PRO A 96 1.12 -4.95 0.28
CA PRO A 96 0.68 -3.60 -0.08
C PRO A 96 1.63 -2.88 -1.05
N TYR A 97 2.93 -3.10 -0.91
CA TYR A 97 3.94 -2.51 -1.79
C TYR A 97 3.90 -3.10 -3.20
N LEU A 98 3.63 -4.40 -3.33
CA LEU A 98 3.44 -5.03 -4.63
C LEU A 98 2.26 -4.44 -5.39
N LEU A 99 1.13 -4.23 -4.70
CA LEU A 99 -0.03 -3.56 -5.29
C LEU A 99 0.32 -2.14 -5.75
N GLN A 100 1.07 -1.39 -4.93
CA GLN A 100 1.54 -0.04 -5.26
C GLN A 100 2.45 -0.02 -6.51
N ILE A 101 3.38 -0.96 -6.63
CA ILE A 101 4.30 -1.06 -7.77
C ILE A 101 3.52 -1.33 -9.06
N VAL A 102 2.51 -2.21 -9.02
CA VAL A 102 1.67 -2.53 -10.19
C VAL A 102 0.92 -1.28 -10.68
N ILE A 103 0.33 -0.52 -9.75
CA ILE A 103 -0.37 0.72 -10.08
C ILE A 103 0.60 1.75 -10.70
N PHE A 104 1.80 1.87 -10.14
CA PHE A 104 2.82 2.78 -10.66
C PHE A 104 3.25 2.43 -12.09
N ILE A 105 3.49 1.14 -12.39
CA ILE A 105 3.84 0.69 -13.74
C ILE A 105 2.70 1.00 -14.74
N ALA A 106 1.44 0.82 -14.33
CA ALA A 106 0.30 1.15 -15.17
C ALA A 106 0.28 2.64 -15.52
N PHE A 107 0.44 3.53 -14.53
CA PHE A 107 0.51 4.98 -14.77
C PHE A 107 1.71 5.38 -15.63
N PHE A 108 2.89 4.81 -15.37
CA PHE A 108 4.09 5.08 -16.18
C PHE A 108 3.88 4.75 -17.66
N ASN A 109 3.22 3.62 -17.97
CA ASN A 109 2.90 3.24 -19.33
C ASN A 109 1.85 4.16 -19.98
N VAL A 110 0.87 4.63 -19.21
CA VAL A 110 -0.12 5.60 -19.70
C VAL A 110 0.57 6.92 -20.04
N PHE A 111 1.38 7.47 -19.12
CA PHE A 111 2.08 8.74 -19.35
C PHE A 111 3.05 8.68 -20.50
N THR A 112 3.85 7.61 -20.62
CA THR A 112 4.75 7.45 -21.77
C THR A 112 3.97 7.35 -23.07
N ARG A 113 2.87 6.60 -23.15
CA ARG A 113 2.04 6.57 -24.37
C ARG A 113 1.39 7.92 -24.69
N THR A 114 0.88 8.65 -23.69
CA THR A 114 0.23 9.95 -23.91
C THR A 114 1.22 11.04 -24.29
N ILE A 115 2.39 11.09 -23.66
CA ILE A 115 3.42 12.11 -23.92
C ILE A 115 4.11 11.86 -25.27
N TYR A 116 4.46 10.60 -25.59
CA TYR A 116 5.11 10.30 -26.87
C TYR A 116 4.16 10.32 -28.06
N SER A 117 2.84 10.20 -27.85
CA SER A 117 1.84 10.23 -28.93
C SER A 117 1.32 11.64 -29.27
N SER A 118 1.84 12.70 -28.63
CA SER A 118 1.39 14.07 -28.87
C SER A 118 2.58 15.03 -29.04
N GLU A 119 3.09 15.16 -30.26
CA GLU A 119 4.06 16.21 -30.66
C GLU A 119 3.57 17.62 -30.24
N ASN A 120 2.25 17.85 -30.25
CA ASN A 120 1.63 19.15 -29.97
C ASN A 120 1.53 19.51 -28.47
N LEU A 121 1.54 18.53 -27.56
CA LEU A 121 1.50 18.79 -26.11
C LEU A 121 2.85 19.23 -25.57
N THR A 122 3.94 18.67 -26.11
CA THR A 122 5.30 19.04 -25.73
C THR A 122 5.60 20.50 -26.07
N GLN A 123 5.18 20.99 -27.25
CA GLN A 123 5.28 22.42 -27.59
C GLN A 123 4.45 23.30 -26.66
N LYS A 124 3.19 22.94 -26.39
CA LYS A 124 2.32 23.71 -25.48
C LYS A 124 2.86 23.80 -24.04
N PHE A 125 3.53 22.76 -23.55
CA PHE A 125 4.15 22.79 -22.23
C PHE A 125 5.45 23.62 -22.22
N ASN A 126 6.22 23.58 -23.31
CA ASN A 126 7.45 24.35 -23.44
C ASN A 126 7.16 25.86 -23.48
N ASP A 127 6.17 26.29 -24.25
CA ASP A 127 5.79 27.70 -24.36
C ASP A 127 5.16 28.26 -23.06
N LEU A 128 4.60 27.40 -22.21
CA LEU A 128 4.02 27.80 -20.91
C LEU A 128 5.07 27.91 -19.80
N LEU A 129 6.14 27.11 -19.89
CA LEU A 129 7.19 27.04 -18.86
C LEU A 129 8.42 27.89 -19.21
N TYR A 130 8.63 28.19 -20.50
CA TYR A 130 9.74 28.99 -21.01
C TYR A 130 9.20 29.95 -22.10
N PRO A 131 8.58 31.08 -21.70
CA PRO A 131 8.15 32.11 -22.64
C PRO A 131 9.32 32.84 -23.31
#